data_AF-A0A7W6L558-F1
#
_entry.id   AF-A0A7W6L558-F1
#
_cell.length_a   1.000
_cell.length_b   1.000
_cell.length_c   1.000
_cell.angle_alpha   90.00
_cell.angle_beta   90.00
_cell.angle_gamma   90.00
#
_symmetry.space_group_name_H-M   'P 1'
#
loop_
_entity.id
_entity.type
_entity.pdbx_description
1 polymer ?
#
loop_
_entity_poly.entity_id
_entity_poly.type
_entity_poly.pdbx_seq_one_letter_code
_entity_poly.pdbx_strand_id
1 'polypeptide(L)'
;MALSPFIKAHPPRKTQPAPADLLATYETVLPASLLELWRKQGLGHYGSVQLALIDPRQWQPVLDRWIVSPPDAARRIPIALTPFGALVYYRKLTATDEDVVYLDPVSKAAADLSWSLDDFFNQYVCDAASCDSLIPSALLAAAHTECGPLAAGEVYEIDQMLFSMQMLRINKVDALALHTRLRDAVDGPASVAATPTTNGDALPAAQRSTFEGLFNQRQNTNDLHGLYLSSYIDWHRMLALEPDGQYRLLFWKIDHRSLARTDVRAYSGRYEVARSELGDEHVTLDIRLRRDSSGSDANDAQLVVMRSGTDMFLLRTDELADMATAMDGATTLGRSEYYFRKVTLADAFVEEPSAGRAAPPLADLPQALQQLVNANAIIATITHVDEADPDAEDDGAGTVMCRLDRGRDDGLRMNMPLRSPPGTGRALYGWVWEMDPAACRAGIKYQRGSDGEMEHGPVVGDVLTSRLSGE
;
A
#
# COMPACT_ATOMS: atom_id res chain seq x y z
N MET A 1 -24.09 -8.06 -42.31
CA MET A 1 -22.88 -7.67 -41.56
C MET A 1 -22.78 -8.59 -40.36
N ALA A 2 -21.59 -9.00 -39.94
CA ALA A 2 -21.43 -9.87 -38.76
C ALA A 2 -22.04 -9.25 -37.49
N LEU A 3 -21.89 -7.92 -37.32
CA LEU A 3 -22.38 -7.17 -36.15
C LEU A 3 -23.80 -6.58 -36.34
N SER A 4 -24.68 -7.26 -37.10
CA SER A 4 -26.05 -6.76 -37.34
C SER A 4 -26.92 -6.68 -36.07
N PRO A 5 -26.87 -7.66 -35.13
CA PRO A 5 -27.57 -7.54 -33.85
C PRO A 5 -27.21 -6.27 -33.08
N PHE A 6 -25.91 -5.98 -32.94
CA PHE A 6 -25.41 -4.76 -32.33
C PHE A 6 -25.98 -3.49 -32.99
N ILE A 7 -25.88 -3.38 -34.33
CA ILE A 7 -26.38 -2.20 -35.05
C ILE A 7 -27.88 -2.00 -34.85
N LYS A 8 -28.64 -3.10 -34.74
CA LYS A 8 -30.10 -3.03 -34.51
C LYS A 8 -30.43 -2.55 -33.10
N ALA A 9 -29.71 -3.04 -32.09
CA ALA A 9 -29.90 -2.64 -30.69
C ALA A 9 -29.39 -1.21 -30.44
N HIS A 10 -28.25 -0.87 -31.04
CA HIS A 10 -27.52 0.38 -30.84
C HIS A 10 -27.20 1.04 -32.19
N PRO A 11 -28.17 1.71 -32.83
CA PRO A 11 -27.96 2.30 -34.15
C PRO A 11 -26.90 3.41 -34.12
N PRO A 12 -26.14 3.62 -35.22
CA PRO A 12 -25.18 4.71 -35.32
C PRO A 12 -25.90 6.05 -35.24
N ARG A 13 -25.36 7.00 -34.46
CA ARG A 13 -25.94 8.34 -34.29
C ARG A 13 -25.06 9.44 -34.85
N LYS A 14 -23.90 9.65 -34.22
CA LYS A 14 -22.93 10.68 -34.60
C LYS A 14 -21.65 9.99 -35.04
N THR A 15 -21.70 9.33 -36.19
CA THR A 15 -20.59 8.52 -36.69
C THR A 15 -20.03 9.04 -38.00
N GLN A 16 -18.75 8.75 -38.26
CA GLN A 16 -18.07 9.03 -39.51
C GLN A 16 -17.34 7.78 -40.00
N PRO A 17 -17.53 7.35 -41.25
CA PRO A 17 -16.83 6.19 -41.82
C PRO A 17 -15.32 6.28 -41.59
N ALA A 18 -14.71 5.16 -41.19
CA ALA A 18 -13.26 5.11 -40.98
C ALA A 18 -12.50 5.33 -42.31
N PRO A 19 -11.43 6.12 -42.30
CA PRO A 19 -10.65 6.36 -43.51
C PRO A 19 -9.87 5.09 -43.92
N ALA A 20 -9.57 4.97 -45.21
CA ALA A 20 -9.02 3.73 -45.78
C ALA A 20 -7.64 3.37 -45.21
N ASP A 21 -6.83 4.36 -44.87
CA ASP A 21 -5.52 4.20 -44.23
C ASP A 21 -5.65 3.58 -42.82
N LEU A 22 -6.68 3.98 -42.06
CA LEU A 22 -6.96 3.40 -40.76
C LEU A 22 -7.35 1.92 -40.92
N LEU A 23 -8.26 1.61 -41.85
CA LEU A 23 -8.69 0.23 -42.08
C LEU A 23 -7.52 -0.67 -42.50
N ALA A 24 -6.66 -0.20 -43.40
CA ALA A 24 -5.48 -0.95 -43.85
C ALA A 24 -4.48 -1.21 -42.72
N THR A 25 -4.32 -0.25 -41.79
CA THR A 25 -3.39 -0.38 -40.64
C THR A 25 -3.78 -1.53 -39.70
N TYR A 26 -5.08 -1.82 -39.58
CA TYR A 26 -5.62 -2.80 -38.63
C TYR A 26 -6.16 -4.08 -39.27
N GLU A 27 -6.09 -4.23 -40.60
CA GLU A 27 -6.65 -5.37 -41.35
C GLU A 27 -6.12 -6.73 -40.91
N THR A 28 -4.86 -6.80 -40.50
CA THR A 28 -4.21 -8.05 -40.07
C THR A 28 -4.31 -8.30 -38.57
N VAL A 29 -4.87 -7.36 -37.80
CA VAL A 29 -4.81 -7.38 -36.34
C VAL A 29 -6.21 -7.36 -35.69
N LEU A 30 -7.16 -6.63 -36.27
CA LEU A 30 -8.54 -6.59 -35.78
C LEU A 30 -9.43 -7.56 -36.56
N PRO A 31 -10.48 -8.11 -35.92
CA PRO A 31 -11.49 -8.93 -36.59
C PRO A 31 -12.16 -8.20 -37.77
N ALA A 32 -12.40 -8.94 -38.86
CA ALA A 32 -13.01 -8.40 -40.07
C ALA A 32 -14.42 -7.82 -39.81
N SER A 33 -15.13 -8.34 -38.82
CA SER A 33 -16.44 -7.86 -38.36
C SER A 33 -16.40 -6.40 -37.88
N LEU A 34 -15.42 -6.04 -37.05
CA LEU A 34 -15.21 -4.67 -36.57
C LEU A 34 -14.81 -3.74 -37.72
N LEU A 35 -13.91 -4.18 -38.60
CA LEU A 35 -13.49 -3.39 -39.76
C LEU A 35 -14.63 -3.17 -40.76
N GLU A 36 -15.53 -4.14 -40.93
CA GLU A 36 -16.76 -3.98 -41.72
C GLU A 36 -17.68 -2.92 -41.09
N LEU A 37 -17.82 -2.93 -39.76
CA LEU A 37 -18.59 -1.93 -39.01
C LEU A 37 -18.00 -0.53 -39.18
N TRP A 38 -16.69 -0.35 -38.96
CA TRP A 38 -16.01 0.92 -39.14
C TRP A 38 -16.10 1.46 -40.56
N ARG A 39 -16.01 0.59 -41.57
CA ARG A 39 -16.12 0.97 -42.98
C ARG A 39 -17.52 1.44 -43.35
N LYS A 40 -18.57 0.78 -42.84
CA LYS A 40 -19.97 1.02 -43.25
C LYS A 40 -20.70 2.02 -42.36
N GLN A 41 -20.51 1.94 -41.05
CA GLN A 41 -21.24 2.72 -40.05
C GLN A 41 -20.35 3.77 -39.38
N GLY A 42 -19.04 3.56 -39.32
CA GLY A 42 -18.08 4.57 -38.87
C GLY A 42 -17.71 4.55 -37.40
N LEU A 43 -16.80 5.44 -37.03
CA LEU A 43 -16.39 5.74 -35.66
C LEU A 43 -17.31 6.82 -35.07
N GLY A 44 -17.60 6.75 -33.77
CA GLY A 44 -18.50 7.68 -33.08
C GLY A 44 -19.53 6.98 -32.20
N HIS A 45 -20.61 7.67 -31.83
CA HIS A 45 -21.58 7.18 -30.85
C HIS A 45 -22.63 6.23 -31.44
N TYR A 46 -22.85 5.12 -30.74
CA TYR A 46 -23.87 4.11 -31.02
C TYR A 46 -24.92 4.04 -29.92
N GLY A 47 -26.19 3.91 -30.32
CA GLY A 47 -27.33 3.70 -29.42
C GLY A 47 -27.64 4.87 -28.49
N SER A 48 -28.56 4.65 -27.55
CA SER A 48 -28.82 5.56 -26.43
C SER A 48 -27.79 5.44 -25.31
N VAL A 49 -27.06 4.31 -25.27
CA VAL A 49 -25.97 4.06 -24.32
C VAL A 49 -24.70 4.87 -24.62
N GLN A 50 -24.66 5.56 -25.78
CA GLN A 50 -23.54 6.44 -26.18
C GLN A 50 -22.16 5.78 -26.13
N LEU A 51 -22.07 4.47 -26.39
CA LEU A 51 -20.78 3.80 -26.59
C LEU A 51 -20.09 4.40 -27.81
N ALA A 52 -18.89 4.94 -27.63
CA ALA A 52 -18.13 5.60 -28.69
C ALA A 52 -17.12 4.62 -29.29
N LEU A 53 -17.24 4.31 -30.59
CA LEU A 53 -16.14 3.67 -31.32
C LEU A 53 -15.09 4.71 -31.66
N ILE A 54 -13.83 4.42 -31.34
CA ILE A 54 -12.73 5.41 -31.37
C ILE A 54 -11.65 5.02 -32.38
N ASP A 55 -10.86 6.00 -32.82
CA ASP A 55 -9.65 5.75 -33.61
C ASP A 55 -8.54 5.26 -32.66
N PRO A 56 -8.07 4.00 -32.80
CA PRO A 56 -7.06 3.48 -31.87
C PRO A 56 -5.75 4.25 -31.92
N ARG A 57 -5.41 4.92 -33.03
CA ARG A 57 -4.15 5.68 -33.16
C ARG A 57 -4.08 6.86 -32.19
N GLN A 58 -5.23 7.48 -31.91
CA GLN A 58 -5.34 8.59 -30.98
C GLN A 58 -5.26 8.12 -29.51
N TRP A 59 -5.76 6.91 -29.25
CA TRP A 59 -5.93 6.37 -27.90
C TRP A 59 -4.86 5.39 -27.47
N GLN A 60 -4.05 4.88 -28.39
CA GLN A 60 -2.95 3.97 -28.08
C GLN A 60 -1.97 4.57 -27.05
N PRO A 61 -1.49 5.84 -27.19
CA PRO A 61 -0.58 6.42 -26.20
C PRO A 61 -1.21 6.55 -24.81
N VAL A 62 -2.54 6.74 -24.75
CA VAL A 62 -3.28 6.79 -23.48
C VAL A 62 -3.30 5.42 -22.83
N LEU A 63 -3.66 4.38 -23.59
CA LEU A 63 -3.67 3.00 -23.09
C LEU A 63 -2.29 2.54 -22.64
N ASP A 64 -1.25 2.86 -23.41
CA ASP A 64 0.14 2.50 -23.11
C ASP A 64 0.66 3.20 -21.83
N ARG A 65 0.21 4.44 -21.56
CA ARG A 65 0.49 5.13 -20.29
C ARG A 65 -0.16 4.43 -19.11
N TRP A 66 -1.38 3.93 -19.27
CA TRP A 66 -2.10 3.25 -18.20
C TRP A 66 -1.56 1.85 -17.92
N ILE A 67 -1.20 1.09 -18.96
CA ILE A 67 -0.80 -0.30 -18.84
C ILE A 67 0.61 -0.50 -19.43
N VAL A 68 1.60 -0.56 -18.54
CA VAL A 68 2.97 -0.91 -18.91
C VAL A 68 3.02 -2.40 -19.26
N SER A 69 3.34 -2.69 -20.51
CA SER A 69 3.39 -4.06 -21.03
C SER A 69 4.82 -4.59 -21.05
N PRO A 70 5.06 -5.84 -20.65
CA PRO A 70 6.33 -6.48 -20.98
C PRO A 70 6.49 -6.67 -22.50
N PRO A 71 7.72 -6.85 -23.02
CA PRO A 71 8.00 -6.87 -24.47
C PRO A 71 7.27 -7.96 -25.27
N ASP A 72 6.84 -9.03 -24.60
CA ASP A 72 6.17 -10.22 -25.15
C ASP A 72 4.64 -10.21 -24.96
N ALA A 73 4.09 -9.15 -24.36
CA ALA A 73 2.64 -9.04 -24.16
C ALA A 73 1.87 -8.96 -25.49
N ALA A 74 0.68 -9.57 -25.50
CA ALA A 74 -0.27 -9.40 -26.59
C ALA A 74 -0.57 -7.91 -26.81
N ARG A 75 -0.56 -7.48 -28.08
CA ARG A 75 -0.85 -6.10 -28.46
C ARG A 75 -2.28 -5.74 -28.04
N ARG A 76 -2.42 -4.65 -27.28
CA ARG A 76 -3.71 -4.11 -26.85
C ARG A 76 -4.13 -2.97 -27.76
N ILE A 77 -5.33 -3.02 -28.32
CA ILE A 77 -5.83 -2.04 -29.27
C ILE A 77 -7.10 -1.39 -28.69
N PRO A 78 -7.08 -0.10 -28.33
CA PRO A 78 -8.28 0.58 -27.84
C PRO A 78 -9.30 0.70 -28.97
N ILE A 79 -10.52 0.19 -28.76
CA ILE A 79 -11.56 0.11 -29.79
C ILE A 79 -12.81 0.92 -29.45
N ALA A 80 -13.09 1.16 -28.16
CA ALA A 80 -14.23 1.97 -27.75
C ALA A 80 -14.01 2.70 -26.42
N LEU A 81 -14.83 3.70 -26.17
CA LEU A 81 -14.89 4.47 -24.94
C LEU A 81 -16.34 4.49 -24.42
N THR A 82 -16.53 4.23 -23.13
CA THR A 82 -17.84 4.38 -22.49
C THR A 82 -18.16 5.85 -22.23
N PRO A 83 -19.44 6.22 -21.99
CA PRO A 83 -19.81 7.58 -21.65
C PRO A 83 -19.12 8.16 -20.41
N PHE A 84 -18.52 7.32 -19.56
CA PHE A 84 -17.87 7.72 -18.31
C PHE A 84 -16.34 7.64 -18.37
N GLY A 85 -15.77 7.40 -19.55
CA GLY A 85 -14.31 7.40 -19.74
C GLY A 85 -13.63 6.05 -19.49
N ALA A 86 -14.38 4.94 -19.39
CA ALA A 86 -13.74 3.62 -19.41
C ALA A 86 -13.31 3.26 -20.83
N LEU A 87 -12.05 2.85 -20.99
CA LEU A 87 -11.47 2.42 -22.25
C LEU A 87 -11.72 0.93 -22.46
N VAL A 88 -12.32 0.58 -23.59
CA VAL A 88 -12.49 -0.80 -24.03
C VAL A 88 -11.45 -1.11 -25.09
N TYR A 89 -10.68 -2.17 -24.90
CA TYR A 89 -9.63 -2.59 -25.82
C TYR A 89 -9.72 -4.07 -26.17
N TYR A 90 -9.22 -4.39 -27.36
CA TYR A 90 -9.12 -5.72 -27.91
C TYR A 90 -7.70 -6.28 -27.73
N ARG A 91 -7.57 -7.58 -27.44
CA ARG A 91 -6.31 -8.30 -27.54
C ARG A 91 -6.47 -9.52 -28.44
N LYS A 92 -5.49 -9.72 -29.31
CA LYS A 92 -5.28 -10.99 -29.99
C LYS A 92 -4.25 -11.79 -29.20
N LEU A 93 -4.71 -12.78 -28.45
CA LEU A 93 -3.88 -13.56 -27.53
C LEU A 93 -3.07 -14.61 -28.28
N THR A 94 -3.71 -15.31 -29.22
CA THR A 94 -3.09 -16.31 -30.07
C THR A 94 -3.56 -16.16 -31.52
N ALA A 95 -3.26 -17.13 -32.38
CA ALA A 95 -3.80 -17.15 -33.74
C ALA A 95 -5.33 -17.27 -33.76
N THR A 96 -5.92 -17.91 -32.74
CA THR A 96 -7.34 -18.25 -32.65
C THR A 96 -8.05 -17.59 -31.48
N ASP A 97 -7.33 -17.25 -30.42
CA ASP A 97 -7.91 -16.73 -29.18
C ASP A 97 -7.76 -15.21 -29.10
N GLU A 98 -8.82 -14.57 -28.62
CA GLU A 98 -8.93 -13.14 -28.47
C GLU A 98 -9.77 -12.80 -27.24
N ASP A 99 -9.74 -11.54 -26.84
CA ASP A 99 -10.64 -11.01 -25.84
C ASP A 99 -10.91 -9.51 -26.03
N VAL A 100 -11.93 -9.06 -25.31
CA VAL A 100 -12.28 -7.67 -25.13
C VAL A 100 -12.29 -7.38 -23.63
N VAL A 101 -11.60 -6.32 -23.24
CA VAL A 101 -11.35 -5.95 -21.84
C VAL A 101 -11.67 -4.47 -21.67
N TYR A 102 -12.04 -4.05 -20.47
CA TYR A 102 -12.06 -2.62 -20.14
C TYR A 102 -11.04 -2.24 -19.09
N LEU A 103 -10.68 -0.96 -19.12
CA LEU A 103 -9.96 -0.26 -18.08
C LEU A 103 -10.77 0.99 -17.72
N ASP A 104 -11.12 1.13 -16.44
CA ASP A 104 -11.72 2.34 -15.90
C ASP A 104 -10.75 3.02 -14.92
N PRO A 105 -10.08 4.11 -15.35
CA PRO A 105 -9.18 4.87 -14.49
C PRO A 105 -9.87 5.58 -13.32
N VAL A 106 -11.18 5.82 -13.40
CA VAL A 106 -11.93 6.54 -12.36
C VAL A 106 -12.20 5.61 -11.17
N SER A 107 -12.74 4.41 -11.44
CA SER A 107 -12.97 3.39 -10.41
C SER A 107 -11.73 2.52 -10.11
N LYS A 108 -10.66 2.68 -10.89
CA LYS A 108 -9.44 1.86 -10.84
C LYS A 108 -9.71 0.36 -11.09
N ALA A 109 -10.70 0.08 -11.93
CA ALA A 109 -11.11 -1.28 -12.27
C ALA A 109 -10.61 -1.68 -13.65
N ALA A 110 -10.34 -2.97 -13.81
CA ALA A 110 -10.16 -3.60 -15.12
C ALA A 110 -10.67 -5.04 -15.05
N ALA A 111 -11.40 -5.47 -16.06
CA ALA A 111 -11.85 -6.86 -16.16
C ALA A 111 -12.11 -7.26 -17.61
N ASP A 112 -12.03 -8.56 -17.87
CA ASP A 112 -12.38 -9.14 -19.16
C ASP A 112 -13.90 -9.08 -19.35
N LEU A 113 -14.34 -8.60 -20.51
CA LEU A 113 -15.75 -8.43 -20.87
C LEU A 113 -16.26 -9.63 -21.68
N SER A 114 -15.44 -10.11 -22.61
CA SER A 114 -15.77 -11.23 -23.48
C SER A 114 -14.51 -11.85 -24.09
N TRP A 115 -14.58 -13.13 -24.42
CA TRP A 115 -13.53 -13.89 -25.12
C TRP A 115 -13.69 -13.88 -26.66
N SER A 116 -14.53 -12.99 -27.17
CA SER A 116 -14.83 -12.84 -28.59
C SER A 116 -15.32 -11.43 -28.86
N LEU A 117 -14.74 -10.77 -29.88
CA LEU A 117 -15.18 -9.43 -30.24
C LEU A 117 -16.63 -9.42 -30.74
N ASP A 118 -17.02 -10.46 -31.48
CA ASP A 118 -18.36 -10.58 -32.02
C ASP A 118 -19.39 -10.80 -30.90
N ASP A 119 -19.02 -11.58 -29.87
CA ASP A 119 -19.89 -11.80 -28.70
C ASP A 119 -19.97 -10.55 -27.81
N PHE A 120 -18.87 -9.80 -27.66
CA PHE A 120 -18.92 -8.50 -26.99
C PHE A 120 -19.98 -7.59 -27.63
N PHE A 121 -19.93 -7.40 -28.95
CA PHE A 121 -20.87 -6.49 -29.62
C PHE A 121 -22.29 -7.07 -29.70
N ASN A 122 -22.45 -8.33 -30.11
CA ASN A 122 -23.76 -8.91 -30.41
C ASN A 122 -24.48 -9.50 -29.19
N GLN A 123 -23.76 -9.83 -28.12
CA GLN A 123 -24.33 -10.43 -26.91
C GLN A 123 -24.14 -9.48 -25.72
N TYR A 124 -22.91 -9.21 -25.29
CA TYR A 124 -22.64 -8.48 -24.04
C TYR A 124 -23.24 -7.07 -24.03
N VAL A 125 -23.00 -6.27 -25.07
CA VAL A 125 -23.52 -4.89 -25.16
C VAL A 125 -25.03 -4.86 -25.47
N CYS A 126 -25.57 -5.96 -26.03
CA CYS A 126 -26.99 -6.08 -26.36
C CYS A 126 -27.83 -6.59 -25.18
N ASP A 127 -27.22 -7.32 -24.23
CA ASP A 127 -27.87 -7.76 -23.00
C ASP A 127 -27.95 -6.61 -22.00
N ALA A 128 -29.14 -6.40 -21.42
CA ALA A 128 -29.38 -5.25 -20.56
C ALA A 128 -28.58 -5.32 -19.25
N ALA A 129 -28.45 -6.49 -18.64
CA ALA A 129 -27.77 -6.64 -17.35
C ALA A 129 -26.24 -6.53 -17.52
N SER A 130 -25.69 -7.20 -18.54
CA SER A 130 -24.26 -7.08 -18.87
C SER A 130 -23.90 -5.65 -19.28
N CYS A 131 -24.69 -5.01 -20.14
CA CYS A 131 -24.43 -3.63 -20.56
C CYS A 131 -24.54 -2.64 -19.38
N ASP A 132 -25.49 -2.82 -18.46
CA ASP A 132 -25.64 -1.98 -17.27
C ASP A 132 -24.43 -2.06 -16.34
N SER A 133 -23.76 -3.21 -16.26
CA SER A 133 -22.53 -3.37 -15.47
C SER A 133 -21.36 -2.53 -15.99
N LEU A 134 -21.28 -2.32 -17.31
CA LEU A 134 -20.25 -1.50 -17.96
C LEU A 134 -20.68 -0.03 -18.09
N ILE A 135 -21.96 0.21 -18.33
CA ILE A 135 -22.56 1.54 -18.54
C ILE A 135 -23.83 1.63 -17.70
N PRO A 136 -23.74 2.04 -16.43
CA PRO A 136 -24.89 2.08 -15.53
C PRO A 136 -25.99 3.00 -16.08
N SER A 137 -27.13 2.41 -16.43
CA SER A 137 -28.23 3.07 -17.15
C SER A 137 -28.88 4.18 -16.34
N ALA A 138 -29.04 3.98 -15.02
CA ALA A 138 -29.56 5.00 -14.10
C ALA A 138 -28.66 6.24 -14.05
N LEU A 139 -27.35 6.03 -14.00
CA LEU A 139 -26.36 7.10 -13.98
C LEU A 139 -26.30 7.83 -15.32
N LEU A 140 -26.39 7.10 -16.43
CA LEU A 140 -26.43 7.68 -17.76
C LEU A 140 -27.69 8.52 -17.98
N ALA A 141 -28.83 8.07 -17.47
CA ALA A 141 -30.08 8.83 -17.51
C ALA A 141 -29.99 10.13 -16.70
N ALA A 142 -29.36 10.08 -15.51
CA ALA A 142 -29.09 11.27 -14.70
C ALA A 142 -28.15 12.24 -15.42
N ALA A 143 -27.03 11.75 -15.97
CA ALA A 143 -26.07 12.55 -16.73
C ALA A 143 -26.71 13.24 -17.95
N HIS A 144 -27.57 12.52 -18.67
CA HIS A 144 -28.29 13.08 -19.80
C HIS A 144 -29.30 14.16 -19.37
N THR A 145 -29.93 14.00 -18.20
CA THR A 145 -30.88 14.99 -17.66
C THR A 145 -30.15 16.26 -17.21
N GLU A 146 -28.99 16.13 -16.57
CA GLU A 146 -28.22 17.24 -16.01
C GLU A 146 -27.43 17.99 -17.09
N CYS A 147 -26.76 17.28 -18.00
CA CYS A 147 -25.81 17.86 -18.94
C CYS A 147 -26.23 17.76 -20.41
N GLY A 148 -27.25 16.98 -20.76
CA GLY A 148 -27.61 16.65 -22.14
C GLY A 148 -26.63 15.67 -22.81
N PRO A 149 -26.83 15.30 -24.10
CA PRO A 149 -26.04 14.25 -24.78
C PRO A 149 -24.60 14.67 -25.09
N LEU A 150 -23.68 13.71 -25.17
CA LEU A 150 -22.25 13.95 -25.45
C LEU A 150 -21.99 14.38 -26.91
N ALA A 151 -21.01 15.28 -27.09
CA ALA A 151 -20.35 15.53 -28.36
C ALA A 151 -19.19 14.55 -28.59
N ALA A 152 -18.62 14.55 -29.80
CA ALA A 152 -17.50 13.66 -30.12
C ALA A 152 -16.29 13.99 -29.23
N GLY A 153 -15.70 12.99 -28.60
CA GLY A 153 -14.56 13.14 -27.69
C GLY A 153 -14.93 13.59 -26.27
N GLU A 154 -16.21 13.80 -25.96
CA GLU A 154 -16.66 14.12 -24.60
C GLU A 154 -17.03 12.86 -23.81
N VAL A 155 -16.85 12.94 -22.49
CA VAL A 155 -17.38 11.98 -21.51
C VAL A 155 -18.00 12.73 -20.33
N TYR A 156 -18.81 12.03 -19.55
CA TYR A 156 -19.30 12.51 -18.26
C TYR A 156 -18.29 12.20 -17.16
N GLU A 157 -17.85 13.22 -16.47
CA GLU A 157 -17.09 13.09 -15.22
C GLU A 157 -18.03 13.26 -14.03
N ILE A 158 -17.93 12.31 -13.10
CA ILE A 158 -18.67 12.30 -11.84
C ILE A 158 -17.73 12.73 -10.73
N ASP A 159 -18.16 13.69 -9.92
CA ASP A 159 -17.44 14.08 -8.71
C ASP A 159 -17.54 12.95 -7.67
N GLN A 160 -16.47 12.16 -7.55
CA GLN A 160 -16.42 10.98 -6.67
C GLN A 160 -16.59 11.33 -5.19
N MET A 161 -16.16 12.53 -4.75
CA MET A 161 -16.33 12.94 -3.36
C MET A 161 -17.80 13.19 -3.04
N LEU A 162 -18.49 13.94 -3.91
CA LEU A 162 -19.91 14.20 -3.76
C LEU A 162 -20.72 12.91 -3.93
N PHE A 163 -20.37 12.07 -4.90
CA PHE A 163 -21.04 10.80 -5.14
C PHE A 163 -20.99 9.89 -3.90
N SER A 164 -19.84 9.84 -3.22
CA SER A 164 -19.68 9.11 -1.95
C SER A 164 -20.54 9.68 -0.81
N MET A 165 -20.88 10.97 -0.88
CA MET A 165 -21.79 11.66 0.05
C MET A 165 -23.26 11.60 -0.41
N GLN A 166 -23.60 10.73 -1.37
CA GLN A 166 -24.93 10.61 -1.99
C GLN A 166 -25.42 11.89 -2.69
N MET A 167 -24.49 12.76 -3.10
CA MET A 167 -24.75 13.95 -3.90
C MET A 167 -24.21 13.75 -5.32
N LEU A 168 -25.04 13.94 -6.34
CA LEU A 168 -24.61 13.76 -7.72
C LEU A 168 -24.23 15.11 -8.33
N ARG A 169 -23.01 15.20 -8.86
CA ARG A 169 -22.55 16.31 -9.70
C ARG A 169 -21.87 15.74 -10.93
N ILE A 170 -22.39 16.11 -12.09
CA ILE A 170 -21.91 15.58 -13.38
C ILE A 170 -21.46 16.73 -14.25
N ASN A 171 -20.28 16.59 -14.85
CA ASN A 171 -19.77 17.54 -15.83
C ASN A 171 -19.48 16.82 -17.15
N LYS A 172 -19.59 17.53 -18.27
CA LYS A 172 -19.01 17.09 -19.53
C LYS A 172 -17.58 17.57 -19.62
N VAL A 173 -16.67 16.68 -19.98
CA VAL A 173 -15.25 16.98 -20.13
C VAL A 173 -14.72 16.34 -21.40
N ASP A 174 -13.63 16.91 -21.92
CA ASP A 174 -12.83 16.25 -22.96
C ASP A 174 -12.20 14.97 -22.38
N ALA A 175 -12.39 13.85 -23.08
CA ALA A 175 -11.99 12.55 -22.58
C ALA A 175 -10.47 12.39 -22.51
N LEU A 176 -9.72 12.94 -23.47
CA LEU A 176 -8.26 12.89 -23.43
C LEU A 176 -7.70 13.72 -22.27
N ALA A 177 -8.27 14.91 -22.04
CA ALA A 177 -7.91 15.76 -20.91
C ALA A 177 -8.22 15.07 -19.57
N LEU A 178 -9.36 14.37 -19.47
CA LEU A 178 -9.70 13.56 -18.30
C LEU A 178 -8.64 12.46 -18.05
N HIS A 179 -8.35 11.63 -19.04
CA HIS A 179 -7.34 10.56 -18.90
C HIS A 179 -5.96 11.12 -18.58
N THR A 180 -5.57 12.25 -19.18
CA THR A 180 -4.29 12.90 -18.89
C THR A 180 -4.24 13.34 -17.43
N ARG A 181 -5.25 14.05 -16.94
CA ARG A 181 -5.32 14.50 -15.55
C ARG A 181 -5.34 13.33 -14.55
N LEU A 182 -6.13 12.30 -14.82
CA LEU A 182 -6.19 11.11 -13.97
C LEU A 182 -4.84 10.39 -13.94
N ARG A 183 -4.16 10.29 -15.08
CA ARG A 183 -2.86 9.64 -15.13
C ARG A 183 -1.76 10.48 -14.49
N ASP A 184 -1.77 11.80 -14.66
CA ASP A 184 -0.84 12.70 -13.99
C ASP A 184 -0.99 12.62 -12.46
N ALA A 185 -2.22 12.47 -11.95
CA ALA A 185 -2.47 12.24 -10.53
C ALA A 185 -1.93 10.89 -10.04
N VAL A 186 -1.89 9.87 -10.91
CA VAL A 186 -1.32 8.55 -10.61
C VAL A 186 0.20 8.53 -10.72
N ASP A 187 0.77 9.20 -11.73
CA ASP A 187 2.23 9.28 -11.93
C ASP A 187 2.89 10.07 -10.79
N GLY A 188 2.20 11.09 -10.25
CA GLY A 188 2.75 11.99 -9.24
C GLY A 188 3.78 12.96 -9.85
N PRO A 189 4.29 13.93 -9.08
CA PRO A 189 5.31 14.85 -9.58
C PRO A 189 6.59 14.08 -9.94
N ALA A 190 7.23 14.48 -11.05
CA ALA A 190 8.54 13.99 -11.44
C ALA A 190 9.56 14.14 -10.29
N SER A 191 10.60 13.31 -10.27
CA SER A 191 11.71 13.43 -9.33
C SER A 191 12.22 14.88 -9.28
N VAL A 192 12.01 15.55 -8.15
CA VAL A 192 12.38 16.96 -7.93
C VAL A 192 13.71 17.05 -7.18
N ALA A 193 14.22 15.93 -6.67
CA ALA A 193 15.44 15.83 -5.90
C ALA A 193 16.25 14.58 -6.27
N ALA A 194 17.58 14.65 -6.11
CA ALA A 194 18.44 13.50 -6.33
C ALA A 194 18.25 12.42 -5.24
N THR A 195 18.47 11.16 -5.63
CA THR A 195 18.56 10.03 -4.71
C THR A 195 19.71 10.27 -3.74
N PRO A 196 19.48 10.18 -2.41
CA PRO A 196 20.57 10.31 -1.45
C PRO A 196 21.59 9.18 -1.62
N THR A 197 22.86 9.55 -1.71
CA THR A 197 23.95 8.57 -1.67
C THR A 197 24.58 8.50 -0.27
N THR A 198 24.54 9.60 0.48
CA THR A 198 25.03 9.69 1.86
C THR A 198 23.96 10.10 2.85
N ASN A 199 24.18 9.82 4.15
CA ASN A 199 23.27 10.28 5.21
C ASN A 199 23.11 11.81 5.22
N GLY A 200 24.14 12.57 4.85
CA GLY A 200 24.06 14.02 4.67
C GLY A 200 23.19 14.43 3.49
N ASP A 201 23.23 13.68 2.38
CA ASP A 201 22.35 13.92 1.23
C ASP A 201 20.88 13.64 1.55
N ALA A 202 20.62 12.69 2.44
CA ALA A 202 19.28 12.34 2.89
C ALA A 202 18.58 13.48 3.63
N LEU A 203 19.33 14.32 4.36
CA LEU A 203 18.79 15.43 5.13
C LEU A 203 18.05 16.47 4.25
N PRO A 204 16.96 17.08 4.75
CA PRO A 204 16.37 18.26 4.14
C PRO A 204 17.40 19.38 4.00
N ALA A 205 17.50 20.00 2.81
CA ALA A 205 18.54 20.99 2.50
C ALA A 205 18.59 22.15 3.53
N ALA A 206 17.43 22.62 3.99
CA ALA A 206 17.32 23.68 4.99
C ALA A 206 17.88 23.30 6.37
N GLN A 207 18.00 22.01 6.68
CA GLN A 207 18.48 21.49 7.95
C GLN A 207 19.92 20.96 7.89
N ARG A 208 20.51 20.84 6.70
CA ARG A 208 21.83 20.23 6.53
C ARG A 208 22.92 20.95 7.33
N SER A 209 22.97 22.28 7.25
CA SER A 209 23.94 23.10 8.00
C SER A 209 23.84 22.96 9.53
N THR A 210 22.68 22.54 10.04
CA THR A 210 22.42 22.31 11.47
C THR A 210 23.16 21.08 11.98
N PHE A 211 23.40 20.09 11.11
CA PHE A 211 24.06 18.82 11.44
C PHE A 211 25.50 18.76 10.92
N GLU A 212 25.81 19.47 9.84
CA GLU A 212 27.18 19.72 9.41
C GLU A 212 27.93 20.48 10.52
N GLY A 213 29.18 20.09 10.81
CA GLY A 213 29.97 20.77 11.82
C GLY A 213 29.89 20.20 13.23
N LEU A 214 28.78 19.55 13.62
CA LEU A 214 28.60 19.01 14.98
C LEU A 214 29.67 17.97 15.35
N PHE A 215 30.05 17.12 14.39
CA PHE A 215 30.97 16.00 14.62
C PHE A 215 32.00 15.85 13.50
N ASN A 216 32.65 16.95 13.10
CA ASN A 216 33.66 16.97 12.03
C ASN A 216 34.97 16.22 12.39
N GLN A 217 35.14 15.78 13.63
CA GLN A 217 36.31 15.01 14.07
C GLN A 217 35.95 13.53 14.21
N ARG A 218 36.93 12.64 13.99
CA ARG A 218 36.77 11.20 14.11
C ARG A 218 36.36 10.84 15.54
N GLN A 219 35.08 10.54 15.74
CA GLN A 219 34.58 10.11 17.04
C GLN A 219 35.00 8.66 17.30
N ASN A 220 35.22 8.36 18.58
CA ASN A 220 35.31 6.97 18.99
C ASN A 220 33.93 6.33 18.82
N THR A 221 33.85 5.15 18.22
CA THR A 221 32.59 4.41 18.06
C THR A 221 31.92 4.12 19.40
N ASN A 222 32.70 4.06 20.49
CA ASN A 222 32.19 3.86 21.86
C ASN A 222 31.74 5.13 22.58
N ASP A 223 31.94 6.31 22.00
CA ASP A 223 31.41 7.57 22.55
C ASP A 223 29.89 7.61 22.42
N LEU A 224 29.17 8.13 23.42
CA LEU A 224 27.71 8.32 23.32
C LEU A 224 27.35 9.54 22.47
N HIS A 225 28.25 10.52 22.37
CA HIS A 225 28.00 11.71 21.57
C HIS A 225 28.15 11.37 20.09
N GLY A 226 27.34 11.99 19.23
CA GLY A 226 27.38 11.78 17.80
C GLY A 226 26.02 11.86 17.11
N LEU A 227 25.97 11.35 15.88
CA LEU A 227 24.75 11.26 15.07
C LEU A 227 24.19 9.86 15.07
N TYR A 228 22.88 9.78 15.10
CA TYR A 228 22.11 8.55 15.20
C TYR A 228 20.96 8.62 14.19
N LEU A 229 20.87 7.65 13.30
CA LEU A 229 19.85 7.57 12.25
C LEU A 229 18.90 6.41 12.55
N SER A 230 17.62 6.68 12.42
CA SER A 230 16.56 5.66 12.31
C SER A 230 15.81 5.89 11.00
N SER A 231 15.56 4.82 10.25
CA SER A 231 14.86 4.85 8.97
C SER A 231 13.82 3.74 8.96
N TYR A 232 12.57 4.05 8.65
CA TYR A 232 11.48 3.09 8.53
C TYR A 232 10.62 3.44 7.33
N ILE A 233 10.70 2.62 6.28
CA ILE A 233 10.04 2.87 5.00
C ILE A 233 10.49 4.24 4.45
N ASP A 234 9.58 5.21 4.34
CA ASP A 234 9.80 6.56 3.84
C ASP A 234 10.09 7.58 4.94
N TRP A 235 9.96 7.19 6.21
CA TRP A 235 10.21 8.04 7.36
C TRP A 235 11.64 7.89 7.88
N HIS A 236 12.25 9.03 8.20
CA HIS A 236 13.60 9.10 8.72
C HIS A 236 13.70 10.04 9.91
N ARG A 237 14.61 9.69 10.82
CA ARG A 237 14.88 10.45 12.03
C ARG A 237 16.37 10.53 12.29
N MET A 238 16.88 11.74 12.52
CA MET A 238 18.28 11.98 12.84
C MET A 238 18.36 12.63 14.22
N LEU A 239 19.02 11.96 15.15
CA LEU A 239 19.32 12.45 16.48
C LEU A 239 20.80 12.79 16.59
N ALA A 240 21.11 14.02 17.00
CA ALA A 240 22.44 14.44 17.41
C ALA A 240 22.47 14.55 18.94
N LEU A 241 23.45 13.93 19.59
CA LEU A 241 23.73 14.07 21.02
C LEU A 241 25.06 14.80 21.22
N GLU A 242 25.03 16.05 21.66
CA GLU A 242 26.19 16.93 21.80
C GLU A 242 26.86 16.76 23.18
N PRO A 243 28.20 16.88 23.31
CA PRO A 243 28.92 16.69 24.58
C PRO A 243 28.52 17.62 25.74
N ASP A 244 27.87 18.74 25.45
CA ASP A 244 27.39 19.72 26.42
C ASP A 244 25.99 19.39 26.98
N GLY A 245 25.44 18.23 26.61
CA GLY A 245 24.12 17.78 27.03
C GLY A 245 22.97 18.36 26.22
N GLN A 246 23.23 18.95 25.04
CA GLN A 246 22.19 19.33 24.09
C GLN A 246 21.90 18.21 23.10
N TYR A 247 20.65 18.10 22.65
CA TYR A 247 20.31 17.26 21.50
C TYR A 247 19.63 18.05 20.39
N ARG A 248 19.68 17.48 19.18
CA ARG A 248 18.84 17.88 18.05
C ARG A 248 18.20 16.64 17.46
N LEU A 249 16.89 16.64 17.31
CA LEU A 249 16.12 15.53 16.74
C LEU A 249 15.33 16.05 15.54
N LEU A 250 15.58 15.46 14.37
CA LEU A 250 14.94 15.82 13.11
C LEU A 250 14.13 14.64 12.60
N PHE A 251 12.88 14.89 12.21
CA PHE A 251 11.99 13.98 11.50
C PHE A 251 11.79 14.50 10.08
N TRP A 252 11.77 13.62 9.09
CA TRP A 252 11.36 13.95 7.72
C TRP A 252 10.93 12.69 6.99
N LYS A 253 10.24 12.88 5.86
CA LYS A 253 10.04 11.83 4.86
C LYS A 253 10.91 12.04 3.64
N ILE A 254 11.31 10.95 3.00
CA ILE A 254 11.76 10.98 1.61
C ILE A 254 10.69 10.31 0.78
N ASP A 255 9.96 11.13 0.01
CA ASP A 255 8.92 10.59 -0.86
C ASP A 255 9.53 9.63 -1.90
N HIS A 256 9.05 8.40 -1.93
CA HIS A 256 9.62 7.30 -2.74
C HIS A 256 9.68 7.59 -4.26
N ARG A 257 8.95 8.59 -4.76
CA ARG A 257 8.91 8.94 -6.20
C ARG A 257 9.64 10.23 -6.52
N SER A 258 9.21 11.31 -5.87
CA SER A 258 9.75 12.65 -6.09
C SER A 258 11.12 12.82 -5.43
N LEU A 259 11.44 11.97 -4.46
CA LEU A 259 12.59 12.06 -3.56
C LEU A 259 12.59 13.36 -2.75
N ALA A 260 11.48 14.10 -2.73
CA ALA A 260 11.36 15.32 -1.98
C ALA A 260 11.44 15.03 -0.48
N ARG A 261 12.11 15.93 0.26
CA ARG A 261 12.17 15.87 1.72
C ARG A 261 10.99 16.66 2.28
N THR A 262 9.99 15.97 2.79
CA THR A 262 8.72 16.55 3.25
C THR A 262 8.46 16.23 4.73
N ASP A 263 7.35 16.74 5.27
CA ASP A 263 6.92 16.49 6.65
C ASP A 263 8.01 16.76 7.71
N VAL A 264 8.82 17.79 7.46
CA VAL A 264 10.00 18.11 8.26
C VAL A 264 9.60 18.68 9.61
N ARG A 265 10.02 18.03 10.70
CA ARG A 265 9.83 18.50 12.08
C ARG A 265 11.15 18.42 12.83
N ALA A 266 11.49 19.46 13.58
CA ALA A 266 12.72 19.51 14.35
C ALA A 266 12.45 19.80 15.83
N TYR A 267 13.26 19.22 16.70
CA TYR A 267 13.29 19.42 18.13
C TYR A 267 14.73 19.64 18.59
N SER A 268 14.91 20.41 19.63
CA SER A 268 16.18 20.63 20.28
C SER A 268 15.94 20.93 21.75
N GLY A 269 16.85 20.50 22.61
CA GLY A 269 16.75 20.72 24.03
C GLY A 269 17.85 20.00 24.77
N ARG A 270 17.62 19.71 26.05
CA ARG A 270 18.60 19.02 26.89
C ARG A 270 18.30 17.53 26.95
N TYR A 271 19.36 16.74 27.02
CA TYR A 271 19.24 15.34 27.37
C TYR A 271 20.00 15.03 28.66
N GLU A 272 19.53 14.01 29.35
CA GLU A 272 20.16 13.48 30.56
C GLU A 272 20.55 12.03 30.35
N VAL A 273 21.67 11.65 30.95
CA VAL A 273 22.15 10.26 30.97
C VAL A 273 22.08 9.74 32.39
N ALA A 274 21.37 8.64 32.59
CA ALA A 274 21.26 7.97 33.87
C ALA A 274 21.61 6.50 33.72
N ARG A 275 22.07 5.86 34.80
CA ARG A 275 22.17 4.40 34.85
C ARG A 275 21.00 3.84 35.62
N SER A 276 20.35 2.81 35.07
CA SER A 276 19.32 2.06 35.77
C SER A 276 19.94 1.21 36.90
N GLU A 277 19.08 0.68 37.77
CA GLU A 277 19.51 -0.27 38.80
C GLU A 277 20.15 -1.54 38.21
N LEU A 278 19.76 -1.91 36.99
CA LEU A 278 20.33 -3.04 36.24
C LEU A 278 21.68 -2.70 35.59
N GLY A 279 22.13 -1.45 35.67
CA GLY A 279 23.38 -0.97 35.09
C GLY A 279 23.27 -0.50 33.64
N ASP A 280 22.06 -0.53 33.05
CA ASP A 280 21.81 -0.02 31.70
C ASP A 280 21.93 1.50 31.67
N GLU A 281 22.54 2.02 30.61
CA GLU A 281 22.66 3.46 30.39
C GLU A 281 21.45 3.97 29.60
N HIS A 282 20.72 4.92 30.16
CA HIS A 282 19.52 5.51 29.59
C HIS A 282 19.78 6.95 29.18
N VAL A 283 19.25 7.34 28.02
CA VAL A 283 19.22 8.72 27.52
C VAL A 283 17.78 9.20 27.54
N THR A 284 17.52 10.26 28.30
CA THR A 284 16.22 10.95 28.33
C THR A 284 16.32 12.26 27.56
N LEU A 285 15.51 12.43 26.51
CA LEU A 285 15.37 13.69 25.78
C LEU A 285 14.20 14.50 26.34
N ASP A 286 14.38 15.80 26.56
CA ASP A 286 13.32 16.70 27.03
C ASP A 286 12.32 17.14 25.93
N ILE A 287 11.84 16.21 25.10
CA ILE A 287 10.97 16.51 23.95
C ILE A 287 9.70 17.23 24.40
N ARG A 288 9.51 18.46 23.91
CA ARG A 288 8.30 19.26 24.14
C ARG A 288 7.45 19.30 22.88
N LEU A 289 6.31 18.62 22.92
CA LEU A 289 5.34 18.63 21.82
C LEU A 289 4.77 20.03 21.62
N ARG A 290 4.63 20.42 20.36
CA ARG A 290 4.08 21.67 19.86
C ARG A 290 2.81 21.39 19.06
N ARG A 291 2.15 22.44 18.58
CA ARG A 291 0.93 22.31 17.75
C ARG A 291 1.18 21.55 16.44
N ASP A 292 2.40 21.65 15.89
CA ASP A 292 2.83 20.97 14.66
C ASP A 292 3.40 19.56 14.91
N SER A 293 3.42 19.09 16.15
CA SER A 293 3.94 17.76 16.51
C SER A 293 2.95 16.64 16.22
N SER A 294 3.48 15.46 15.85
CA SER A 294 2.73 14.22 16.00
C SER A 294 2.78 13.75 17.46
N GLY A 295 1.71 13.13 17.96
CA GLY A 295 1.73 12.52 19.29
C GLY A 295 2.84 11.47 19.44
N SER A 296 3.14 10.76 18.35
CA SER A 296 4.22 9.77 18.28
C SER A 296 5.63 10.36 18.32
N ASP A 297 5.81 11.67 18.15
CA ASP A 297 7.15 12.28 18.19
C ASP A 297 7.75 12.20 19.62
N ALA A 298 6.91 12.06 20.66
CA ALA A 298 7.37 11.88 22.04
C ALA A 298 7.92 10.47 22.32
N ASN A 299 7.71 9.52 21.41
CA ASN A 299 8.14 8.14 21.57
C ASN A 299 9.67 7.97 21.59
N ASP A 300 10.40 8.96 21.07
CA ASP A 300 11.88 8.99 21.07
C ASP A 300 12.46 9.62 22.34
N ALA A 301 11.64 9.95 23.34
CA ALA A 301 12.08 10.64 24.54
C ALA A 301 12.89 9.76 25.51
N GLN A 302 12.69 8.44 25.48
CA GLN A 302 13.31 7.50 26.42
C GLN A 302 14.06 6.42 25.64
N LEU A 303 15.38 6.42 25.74
CA LEU A 303 16.26 5.54 24.98
C LEU A 303 17.19 4.78 25.92
N VAL A 304 17.55 3.54 25.56
CA VAL A 304 18.59 2.75 26.22
C VAL A 304 19.78 2.53 25.27
N VAL A 305 20.99 2.70 25.78
CA VAL A 305 22.22 2.57 24.99
C VAL A 305 22.58 1.10 24.87
N MET A 306 22.78 0.63 23.63
CA MET A 306 23.30 -0.70 23.33
C MET A 306 24.61 -0.59 22.56
N ARG A 307 25.60 -1.39 22.95
CA ARG A 307 26.93 -1.44 22.31
C ARG A 307 27.22 -2.87 21.90
N SER A 308 27.51 -3.08 20.62
CA SER A 308 27.88 -4.40 20.09
C SER A 308 29.03 -4.25 19.11
N GLY A 309 30.20 -4.77 19.46
CA GLY A 309 31.43 -4.59 18.66
C GLY A 309 31.76 -3.12 18.43
N THR A 310 31.75 -2.68 17.16
CA THR A 310 31.96 -1.28 16.76
C THR A 310 30.68 -0.49 16.59
N ASP A 311 29.52 -1.14 16.71
CA ASP A 311 28.22 -0.52 16.52
C ASP A 311 27.64 -0.03 17.86
N MET A 312 26.94 1.09 17.78
CA MET A 312 26.18 1.64 18.89
C MET A 312 24.77 1.94 18.42
N PHE A 313 23.81 1.62 19.28
CA PHE A 313 22.41 1.86 19.05
C PHE A 313 21.77 2.56 20.26
N LEU A 314 20.71 3.30 19.98
CA LEU A 314 19.81 3.86 20.98
C LEU A 314 18.45 3.20 20.76
N LEU A 315 18.03 2.32 21.68
CA LEU A 315 16.78 1.56 21.55
C LEU A 315 15.68 2.30 22.30
N ARG A 316 14.49 2.42 21.70
CA ARG A 316 13.32 2.99 22.36
C ARG A 316 12.88 2.09 23.51
N THR A 317 12.77 2.64 24.71
CA THR A 317 12.50 1.84 25.91
C THR A 317 11.10 1.21 25.90
N ASP A 318 10.12 1.89 25.32
CA ASP A 318 8.74 1.42 25.19
C ASP A 318 8.58 0.27 24.18
N GLU A 319 9.56 0.07 23.30
CA GLU A 319 9.56 -0.97 22.26
C GLU A 319 10.38 -2.22 22.65
N LEU A 320 11.05 -2.24 23.81
CA LEU A 320 11.94 -3.36 24.18
C LEU A 320 11.22 -4.72 24.21
N ALA A 321 9.94 -4.75 24.62
CA ALA A 321 9.15 -5.97 24.59
C ALA A 321 8.85 -6.46 23.16
N ASP A 322 8.63 -5.52 22.22
CA ASP A 322 8.48 -5.81 20.79
C ASP A 322 9.78 -6.30 20.16
N MET A 323 10.89 -5.69 20.52
CA MET A 323 12.22 -6.11 20.09
C MET A 323 12.53 -7.53 20.57
N ALA A 324 12.24 -7.86 21.83
CA ALA A 324 12.43 -9.23 22.35
C ALA A 324 11.59 -10.26 21.59
N THR A 325 10.34 -9.93 21.25
CA THR A 325 9.49 -10.78 20.42
C THR A 325 10.05 -10.97 19.00
N ALA A 326 10.57 -9.91 18.39
CA ALA A 326 11.17 -9.98 17.06
C ALA A 326 12.46 -10.82 17.03
N MET A 327 13.26 -10.78 18.09
CA MET A 327 14.45 -11.63 18.25
C MET A 327 14.08 -13.11 18.31
N ASP A 328 13.01 -13.45 19.03
CA ASP A 328 12.53 -14.83 19.17
C ASP A 328 11.95 -15.39 17.85
N GLY A 329 11.15 -14.60 17.14
CA GLY A 329 10.46 -15.07 15.93
C GLY A 329 11.22 -14.90 14.61
N ALA A 330 11.99 -13.82 14.47
CA ALA A 330 12.61 -13.42 13.21
C ALA A 330 14.13 -13.26 13.30
N THR A 331 14.74 -13.47 14.48
CA THR A 331 16.18 -13.25 14.71
C THR A 331 16.66 -11.82 14.40
N THR A 332 15.73 -10.86 14.41
CA THR A 332 15.99 -9.44 14.15
C THR A 332 15.97 -8.63 15.44
N LEU A 333 16.59 -7.46 15.43
CA LEU A 333 16.55 -6.49 16.53
C LEU A 333 15.14 -5.90 16.75
N GLY A 334 14.19 -6.14 15.85
CA GLY A 334 12.89 -5.48 15.78
C GLY A 334 12.86 -4.41 14.70
N ARG A 335 11.69 -3.81 14.46
CA ARG A 335 11.51 -2.83 13.37
C ARG A 335 12.54 -1.71 13.46
N SER A 336 12.99 -1.22 12.31
CA SER A 336 14.01 -0.18 12.25
C SER A 336 13.58 1.17 12.86
N GLU A 337 12.27 1.36 13.11
CA GLU A 337 11.73 2.48 13.89
C GLU A 337 11.90 2.34 15.42
N TYR A 338 12.33 1.18 15.92
CA TYR A 338 12.51 0.95 17.36
C TYR A 338 13.87 1.36 17.88
N TYR A 339 14.81 1.67 16.99
CA TYR A 339 16.15 2.08 17.37
C TYR A 339 16.73 3.11 16.41
N PHE A 340 17.72 3.84 16.93
CA PHE A 340 18.65 4.59 16.11
C PHE A 340 19.99 3.87 16.08
N ARG A 341 20.67 3.90 14.92
CA ARG A 341 22.03 3.41 14.75
C ARG A 341 22.99 4.60 14.66
N LYS A 342 24.13 4.51 15.33
CA LYS A 342 25.17 5.54 15.21
C LYS A 342 25.71 5.59 13.79
N VAL A 343 25.84 6.80 13.24
CA VAL A 343 26.26 7.06 11.86
C VAL A 343 27.14 8.31 11.76
N THR A 344 27.77 8.51 10.61
CA THR A 344 28.28 9.81 10.15
C THR A 344 27.49 10.32 8.96
N LEU A 345 27.58 11.62 8.66
CA LEU A 345 26.95 12.19 7.47
C LEU A 345 27.55 11.67 6.16
N ALA A 346 28.83 11.24 6.19
CA ALA A 346 29.55 10.75 5.02
C ALA A 346 29.29 9.26 4.75
N ASP A 347 28.74 8.52 5.72
CA ASP A 347 28.39 7.12 5.51
C ASP A 347 27.33 7.00 4.41
N ALA A 348 27.37 5.88 3.69
CA ALA A 348 26.36 5.57 2.68
C ALA A 348 24.96 5.56 3.30
N PHE A 349 24.01 6.19 2.62
CA PHE A 349 22.61 6.11 2.98
C PHE A 349 22.08 4.76 2.51
N VAL A 350 21.89 3.84 3.46
CA VAL A 350 21.41 2.49 3.19
C VAL A 350 19.99 2.38 3.74
N GLU A 351 19.09 1.90 2.91
CA GLU A 351 17.73 1.57 3.33
C GLU A 351 17.77 0.48 4.41
N GLU A 352 17.12 0.75 5.54
CA GLU A 352 17.01 -0.22 6.62
C GLU A 352 15.85 -1.19 6.31
N PRO A 353 16.03 -2.51 6.46
CA PRO A 353 14.92 -3.45 6.35
C PRO A 353 13.80 -3.07 7.33
N SER A 354 12.54 -3.13 6.91
CA SER A 354 11.40 -2.75 7.75
C SER A 354 11.29 -3.61 9.03
N ALA A 355 11.62 -4.90 8.92
CA ALA A 355 11.74 -5.83 10.05
C ALA A 355 13.00 -5.61 10.90
N GLY A 356 13.88 -4.69 10.48
CA GLY A 356 15.14 -4.37 11.10
C GLY A 356 16.30 -5.30 10.74
N ARG A 357 17.46 -4.98 11.32
CA ARG A 357 18.70 -5.74 11.18
C ARG A 357 18.67 -7.02 11.99
N ALA A 358 19.59 -7.93 11.70
CA ALA A 358 19.88 -9.08 12.54
C ALA A 358 20.16 -8.63 13.99
N ALA A 359 19.64 -9.39 14.96
CA ALA A 359 19.86 -9.11 16.36
C ALA A 359 21.35 -9.28 16.71
N PRO A 360 21.94 -8.36 17.51
CA PRO A 360 23.26 -8.57 18.08
C PRO A 360 23.31 -9.78 19.03
N PRO A 361 24.51 -10.25 19.40
CA PRO A 361 24.66 -11.29 20.41
C PRO A 361 23.94 -10.93 21.72
N LEU A 362 23.29 -11.92 22.36
CA LEU A 362 22.53 -11.71 23.60
C LEU A 362 23.34 -10.99 24.69
N ALA A 363 24.64 -11.28 24.79
CA ALA A 363 25.56 -10.68 25.77
C ALA A 363 25.79 -9.17 25.56
N ASP A 364 25.56 -8.67 24.35
CA ASP A 364 25.74 -7.26 23.98
C ASP A 364 24.47 -6.42 24.19
N LEU A 365 23.32 -7.07 24.44
CA LEU A 365 22.05 -6.38 24.65
C LEU A 365 22.04 -5.68 26.02
N PRO A 366 21.27 -4.59 26.20
CA PRO A 366 20.99 -4.04 27.52
C PRO A 366 20.36 -5.10 28.44
N GLN A 367 20.66 -5.07 29.74
CA GLN A 367 20.16 -6.02 30.73
C GLN A 367 18.63 -6.09 30.75
N ALA A 368 17.94 -4.95 30.64
CA ALA A 368 16.48 -4.90 30.53
C ALA A 368 15.97 -5.71 29.32
N LEU A 369 16.64 -5.65 28.17
CA LEU A 369 16.27 -6.43 26.98
C LEU A 369 16.66 -7.91 27.12
N GLN A 370 17.81 -8.21 27.72
CA GLN A 370 18.21 -9.59 28.03
C GLN A 370 17.17 -10.29 28.92
N GLN A 371 16.65 -9.59 29.93
CA GLN A 371 15.59 -10.14 30.81
C GLN A 371 14.31 -10.46 30.04
N LEU A 372 13.92 -9.60 29.09
CA LEU A 372 12.73 -9.81 28.25
C LEU A 372 12.92 -10.97 27.27
N VAL A 373 14.09 -11.08 26.63
CA VAL A 373 14.40 -12.20 25.72
C VAL A 373 14.42 -13.54 26.47
N ASN A 374 14.90 -13.54 27.71
CA ASN A 374 14.95 -14.73 28.56
C ASN A 374 13.68 -14.94 29.40
N ALA A 375 12.67 -14.08 29.28
CA ALA A 375 11.44 -14.18 30.05
C ALA A 375 10.69 -15.48 29.72
N ASN A 376 10.03 -16.06 30.72
CA ASN A 376 9.19 -17.24 30.46
C ASN A 376 8.10 -16.90 29.44
N ALA A 377 7.78 -17.88 28.60
CA ALA A 377 6.69 -17.76 27.65
C ALA A 377 5.37 -17.45 28.39
N ILE A 378 4.60 -16.49 27.87
CA ILE A 378 3.23 -16.29 28.33
C ILE A 378 2.39 -17.39 27.68
N ILE A 379 1.74 -18.20 28.51
CA ILE A 379 0.83 -19.25 28.08
C ILE A 379 -0.59 -18.79 28.38
N ALA A 380 -1.40 -18.69 27.33
CA ALA A 380 -2.80 -18.30 27.40
C ALA A 380 -3.69 -19.38 26.80
N THR A 381 -4.87 -19.56 27.37
CA THR A 381 -5.88 -20.52 26.92
C THR A 381 -7.06 -19.78 26.31
N ILE A 382 -7.54 -20.25 25.16
CA ILE A 382 -8.76 -19.74 24.55
C ILE A 382 -9.95 -20.16 25.41
N THR A 383 -10.68 -19.18 25.94
CA THR A 383 -11.87 -19.37 26.77
C THR A 383 -13.18 -19.19 26.00
N HIS A 384 -13.11 -18.45 24.89
CA HIS A 384 -14.24 -18.21 23.99
C HIS A 384 -13.73 -17.96 22.57
N VAL A 385 -14.49 -18.42 21.58
CA VAL A 385 -14.26 -18.15 20.15
C VAL A 385 -15.54 -17.52 19.63
N ASP A 386 -15.44 -16.34 19.05
CA ASP A 386 -16.57 -15.64 18.46
C ASP A 386 -17.05 -16.34 17.17
N GLU A 387 -18.22 -15.93 16.67
CA GLU A 387 -18.66 -16.35 15.35
C GLU A 387 -17.77 -15.72 14.26
N ALA A 388 -17.32 -16.55 13.31
CA ALA A 388 -16.59 -16.09 12.15
C ALA A 388 -17.49 -15.20 11.26
N ASP A 389 -16.96 -14.09 10.77
CA ASP A 389 -17.65 -13.19 9.83
C ASP A 389 -17.31 -13.60 8.38
N PRO A 390 -18.22 -14.25 7.65
CA PRO A 390 -17.95 -14.72 6.30
C PRO A 390 -17.75 -13.57 5.29
N ASP A 391 -18.30 -12.38 5.59
CA ASP A 391 -18.18 -11.21 4.71
C ASP A 391 -16.79 -10.58 4.80
N ALA A 392 -16.01 -10.93 5.84
CA ALA A 392 -14.64 -10.49 6.05
C ALA A 392 -13.58 -11.52 5.60
N GLU A 393 -14.00 -12.66 5.02
CA GLU A 393 -13.10 -13.69 4.51
C GLU A 393 -12.59 -13.35 3.09
N ASP A 394 -11.35 -13.76 2.81
CA ASP A 394 -10.74 -13.67 1.47
C ASP A 394 -10.25 -15.07 1.06
N ASP A 395 -10.84 -15.63 0.00
CA ASP A 395 -10.59 -17.01 -0.46
C ASP A 395 -10.64 -18.07 0.67
N GLY A 396 -11.61 -17.93 1.58
CA GLY A 396 -11.81 -18.83 2.72
C GLY A 396 -10.76 -18.69 3.82
N ALA A 397 -9.83 -17.74 3.71
CA ALA A 397 -8.95 -17.32 4.78
C ALA A 397 -9.62 -16.22 5.61
N GLY A 398 -9.61 -16.36 6.92
CA GLY A 398 -10.22 -15.39 7.81
C GLY A 398 -9.48 -15.22 9.13
N THR A 399 -9.95 -14.28 9.93
CA THR A 399 -9.50 -14.08 11.32
C THR A 399 -10.71 -14.08 12.22
N VAL A 400 -10.69 -14.91 13.27
CA VAL A 400 -11.76 -14.97 14.27
C VAL A 400 -11.24 -14.45 15.60
N MET A 401 -12.05 -13.66 16.28
CA MET A 401 -11.71 -13.12 17.60
C MET A 401 -11.90 -14.18 18.68
N CYS A 402 -10.88 -14.34 19.52
CA CYS A 402 -10.84 -15.29 20.61
C CYS A 402 -10.57 -14.58 21.93
N ARG A 403 -11.31 -14.91 23.00
CA ARG A 403 -11.03 -14.43 24.35
C ARG A 403 -10.02 -15.33 25.05
N LEU A 404 -9.06 -14.73 25.72
CA LEU A 404 -8.01 -15.43 26.46
C LEU A 404 -8.29 -15.39 27.97
N ASP A 405 -7.76 -16.38 28.70
CA ASP A 405 -7.77 -16.44 30.18
C ASP A 405 -6.70 -15.53 30.83
N ARG A 406 -5.93 -14.82 30.02
CA ARG A 406 -4.88 -13.88 30.42
C ARG A 406 -5.19 -12.49 29.90
N GLY A 407 -4.79 -11.49 30.67
CA GLY A 407 -4.92 -10.08 30.31
C GLY A 407 -3.59 -9.35 30.29
N ARG A 408 -3.67 -8.02 30.27
CA ARG A 408 -2.53 -7.12 30.38
C ARG A 408 -1.73 -7.35 31.66
N ASP A 409 -2.41 -7.64 32.77
CA ASP A 409 -1.78 -7.81 34.08
C ASP A 409 -0.93 -9.09 34.13
N ASP A 410 -1.20 -10.05 33.23
CA ASP A 410 -0.41 -11.25 33.03
C ASP A 410 0.73 -11.07 31.99
N GLY A 411 0.91 -9.86 31.46
CA GLY A 411 1.97 -9.51 30.52
C GLY A 411 1.59 -9.52 29.04
N LEU A 412 0.32 -9.83 28.68
CA LEU A 412 -0.13 -9.65 27.30
C LEU A 412 -0.09 -8.17 26.91
N ARG A 413 0.19 -7.90 25.63
CA ARG A 413 0.31 -6.54 25.09
C ARG A 413 -0.33 -6.45 23.71
N MET A 414 -0.73 -5.25 23.32
CA MET A 414 -1.36 -4.99 22.03
C MET A 414 -0.41 -5.43 20.91
N ASN A 415 -0.96 -6.06 19.87
CA ASN A 415 -0.22 -6.62 18.74
C ASN A 415 0.81 -7.70 19.10
N MET A 416 0.79 -8.25 20.33
CA MET A 416 1.64 -9.38 20.67
C MET A 416 1.25 -10.60 19.82
N PRO A 417 2.17 -11.17 19.03
CA PRO A 417 1.91 -12.39 18.30
C PRO A 417 1.81 -13.58 19.26
N LEU A 418 0.86 -14.45 18.97
CA LEU A 418 0.58 -15.66 19.72
C LEU A 418 0.44 -16.83 18.74
N ARG A 419 0.86 -18.02 19.17
CA ARG A 419 0.74 -19.24 18.35
C ARG A 419 0.52 -20.49 19.17
N SER A 420 0.09 -21.57 18.52
CA SER A 420 0.07 -22.88 19.17
C SER A 420 1.48 -23.33 19.58
N PRO A 421 1.67 -23.88 20.80
CA PRO A 421 2.93 -24.48 21.20
C PRO A 421 3.34 -25.63 20.26
N PRO A 422 4.65 -25.85 20.05
CA PRO A 422 5.16 -26.99 19.28
C PRO A 422 4.63 -28.32 19.82
N GLY A 423 4.39 -29.29 18.94
CA GLY A 423 3.97 -30.64 19.33
C GLY A 423 2.49 -30.79 19.74
N THR A 424 1.70 -29.71 19.70
CA THR A 424 0.25 -29.77 19.99
C THR A 424 -0.60 -30.30 18.82
N GLY A 425 -0.02 -30.42 17.62
CA GLY A 425 -0.75 -30.76 16.40
C GLY A 425 -1.67 -29.63 15.90
N ARG A 426 -1.61 -28.46 16.54
CA ARG A 426 -2.33 -27.24 16.16
C ARG A 426 -1.35 -26.26 15.51
N ALA A 427 -1.82 -25.49 14.54
CA ALA A 427 -1.02 -24.50 13.81
C ALA A 427 -1.65 -23.10 13.90
N LEU A 428 -2.21 -22.75 15.06
CA LEU A 428 -2.84 -21.45 15.26
C LEU A 428 -1.79 -20.35 15.29
N TYR A 429 -2.12 -19.22 14.70
CA TYR A 429 -1.29 -18.02 14.71
C TYR A 429 -2.18 -16.78 14.69
N GLY A 430 -1.83 -15.78 15.48
CA GLY A 430 -2.62 -14.56 15.59
C GLY A 430 -1.96 -13.51 16.45
N TRP A 431 -2.70 -12.45 16.77
CA TRP A 431 -2.20 -11.33 17.57
C TRP A 431 -3.25 -10.83 18.54
N VAL A 432 -2.81 -10.30 19.68
CA VAL A 432 -3.69 -9.62 20.64
C VAL A 432 -4.18 -8.29 20.04
N TRP A 433 -5.49 -8.10 19.99
CA TRP A 433 -6.14 -6.95 19.34
C TRP A 433 -6.98 -6.10 20.29
N GLU A 434 -7.51 -6.70 21.36
CA GLU A 434 -8.23 -5.96 22.38
C GLU A 434 -7.60 -6.21 23.74
N MET A 435 -7.28 -5.11 24.42
CA MET A 435 -6.59 -5.13 25.69
C MET A 435 -7.59 -5.01 26.84
N ASP A 436 -7.53 -5.97 27.76
CA ASP A 436 -8.26 -5.98 29.02
C ASP A 436 -7.28 -6.35 30.16
N PRO A 437 -7.42 -5.82 31.38
CA PRO A 437 -6.54 -6.17 32.49
C PRO A 437 -6.44 -7.67 32.77
N ALA A 438 -7.56 -8.41 32.69
CA ALA A 438 -7.64 -9.80 33.10
C ALA A 438 -7.90 -10.80 31.96
N ALA A 439 -8.47 -10.36 30.83
CA ALA A 439 -8.83 -11.26 29.73
C ALA A 439 -8.82 -10.56 28.36
N CYS A 440 -7.64 -10.45 27.75
CA CYS A 440 -7.47 -9.88 26.42
C CYS A 440 -8.16 -10.71 25.33
N ARG A 441 -8.34 -10.12 24.15
CA ARG A 441 -8.80 -10.84 22.96
C ARG A 441 -7.75 -10.82 21.85
N ALA A 442 -7.62 -11.94 21.15
CA ALA A 442 -6.70 -12.12 20.05
C ALA A 442 -7.44 -12.52 18.77
N GLY A 443 -7.07 -11.90 17.65
CA GLY A 443 -7.50 -12.33 16.33
C GLY A 443 -6.64 -13.49 15.88
N ILE A 444 -7.24 -14.68 15.71
CA ILE A 444 -6.55 -15.90 15.30
C ILE A 444 -6.95 -16.25 13.87
N LYS A 445 -5.94 -16.49 13.03
CA LYS A 445 -6.13 -16.87 11.63
C LYS A 445 -6.70 -18.28 11.51
N TYR A 446 -7.55 -18.48 10.51
CA TYR A 446 -8.05 -19.78 10.09
C TYR A 446 -8.18 -19.87 8.57
N GLN A 447 -8.38 -21.08 8.06
CA GLN A 447 -8.65 -21.38 6.65
C GLN A 447 -9.86 -22.31 6.57
N ARG A 448 -10.69 -22.16 5.53
CA ARG A 448 -11.76 -23.11 5.23
C ARG A 448 -11.28 -24.24 4.32
N GLY A 449 -11.81 -25.43 4.57
CA GLY A 449 -11.67 -26.60 3.72
C GLY A 449 -12.49 -26.48 2.43
N SER A 450 -12.34 -27.47 1.56
CA SER A 450 -13.09 -27.53 0.29
C SER A 450 -14.60 -27.72 0.44
N ASP A 451 -15.05 -28.11 1.63
CA ASP A 451 -16.45 -28.20 2.05
C ASP A 451 -17.00 -26.88 2.64
N GLY A 452 -16.15 -25.85 2.76
CA GLY A 452 -16.52 -24.56 3.35
C GLY A 452 -16.53 -24.56 4.88
N GLU A 453 -16.17 -25.65 5.55
CA GLU A 453 -16.01 -25.68 7.01
C GLU A 453 -14.64 -25.17 7.43
N MET A 454 -14.52 -24.62 8.65
CA MET A 454 -13.25 -24.12 9.17
C MET A 454 -12.29 -25.30 9.46
N GLU A 455 -11.32 -25.53 8.59
CA GLU A 455 -10.27 -26.53 8.81
C GLU A 455 -9.20 -25.94 9.74
N HIS A 456 -8.95 -26.62 10.86
CA HIS A 456 -7.88 -26.28 11.81
C HIS A 456 -7.96 -24.90 12.50
N GLY A 457 -9.12 -24.24 12.52
CA GLY A 457 -9.31 -22.99 13.26
C GLY A 457 -9.47 -23.16 14.78
N PRO A 458 -9.43 -22.06 15.55
CA PRO A 458 -9.33 -22.10 17.01
C PRO A 458 -10.57 -22.69 17.69
N VAL A 459 -10.38 -23.38 18.81
CA VAL A 459 -11.44 -23.90 19.67
C VAL A 459 -11.19 -23.55 21.14
N VAL A 460 -12.25 -23.55 21.94
CA VAL A 460 -12.13 -23.37 23.40
C VAL A 460 -11.25 -24.46 23.98
N GLY A 461 -10.29 -24.06 24.83
CA GLY A 461 -9.28 -24.94 25.43
C GLY A 461 -7.96 -25.01 24.66
N ASP A 462 -7.88 -24.47 23.44
CA ASP A 462 -6.60 -24.34 22.76
C ASP A 462 -5.65 -23.45 23.54
N VAL A 463 -4.38 -23.85 23.54
CA VAL A 463 -3.30 -23.14 24.20
C VAL A 463 -2.50 -22.35 23.17
N LEU A 464 -2.19 -21.11 23.53
CA LEU A 464 -1.35 -20.19 22.77
C LEU A 464 -0.15 -19.78 23.62
N THR A 465 0.98 -19.58 22.96
CA THR A 465 2.25 -19.14 23.56
C THR A 465 2.76 -17.88 22.87
N SER A 466 3.40 -17.00 23.64
CA SER A 466 4.13 -15.84 23.13
C SER A 466 5.49 -16.20 22.51
N ARG A 467 5.96 -17.46 22.63
CA ARG A 467 7.20 -17.94 21.99
C ARG A 467 6.96 -18.32 20.54
N LEU A 468 7.66 -17.65 19.65
CA LEU A 468 7.62 -17.79 18.20
C LEU A 468 8.74 -18.71 17.67
N SER A 469 9.83 -18.92 18.40
CA SER A 469 10.80 -19.99 18.07
C SER A 469 10.25 -21.35 18.50
N GLY A 470 10.38 -22.36 17.64
CA GLY A 470 9.89 -23.74 17.87
C GLY A 470 10.67 -24.57 18.88
N GLU A 471 11.63 -23.94 19.56
CA GLU A 471 12.51 -24.55 20.57
C GLU A 471 12.19 -24.02 21.96
#